data_AF-A0AAD9V6D0-F1
#
_entry.id   AF-A0AAD9V6D0-F1
#
_cell.length_a   1.000
_cell.length_b   1.000
_cell.length_c   1.000
_cell.angle_alpha   90.00
_cell.angle_beta   90.00
_cell.angle_gamma   90.00
#
_symmetry.space_group_name_H-M   'P 1'
#
loop_
_entity.id
_entity.type
_entity.pdbx_description
1 polymer ?
#
loop_
_entity_poly.entity_id
_entity_poly.type
_entity_poly.pdbx_seq_one_letter_code
_entity_poly.pdbx_strand_id
1 'polypeptide(L)' 'MMEAENNETKKKSIMVWTESKDLSLLRTIAAEGIFVNTKAGSRERGAAWLNVASALVAESLTVTARSVRDRYHILAKK' A
#
# COMPACT_ATOMS: atom_id res chain seq x y z
N MET A 1 6.61 2.03 -44.45
CA MET A 1 7.46 2.60 -43.39
C MET A 1 6.88 2.13 -42.07
N MET A 2 7.67 1.46 -41.23
CA MET A 2 7.25 0.93 -39.93
C MET A 2 7.03 2.08 -38.95
N GLU A 3 5.85 2.19 -38.37
CA GLU A 3 5.62 3.00 -37.18
C GLU A 3 6.30 2.30 -36.00
N ALA A 4 7.34 2.92 -35.47
CA ALA A 4 7.99 2.47 -34.25
C ALA A 4 7.02 2.69 -33.09
N GLU A 5 6.44 1.60 -32.56
CA GLU A 5 5.71 1.61 -31.30
C GLU A 5 6.66 2.08 -30.20
N ASN A 6 6.47 3.32 -29.75
CA ASN A 6 7.18 3.92 -28.63
C ASN A 6 6.74 3.21 -27.35
N ASN A 7 7.37 2.08 -27.03
CA ASN A 7 7.22 1.35 -25.79
C ASN A 7 7.96 2.11 -24.66
N GLU A 8 7.42 3.27 -24.31
CA GLU A 8 7.83 3.99 -23.12
C GLU A 8 7.31 3.20 -21.91
N THR A 9 8.15 2.31 -21.40
CA THR A 9 7.94 1.64 -20.11
C THR A 9 7.65 2.72 -19.07
N LYS A 10 6.37 2.94 -18.74
CA LYS A 10 5.93 3.86 -17.68
C LYS A 10 6.71 3.52 -16.41
N LYS A 11 7.75 4.29 -16.10
CA LYS A 11 8.42 4.25 -14.80
C LYS A 11 7.33 4.53 -13.77
N LYS A 12 6.90 3.49 -13.04
CA LYS A 12 5.98 3.66 -11.90
C LYS A 12 6.65 4.62 -10.94
N SER A 13 6.13 5.85 -10.87
CA SER A 13 6.60 6.86 -9.94
C SER A 13 6.57 6.27 -8.54
N ILE A 14 7.73 6.20 -7.87
CA ILE A 14 7.82 5.67 -6.52
C ILE A 14 7.20 6.72 -5.60
N MET A 15 6.10 6.35 -4.95
CA MET A 15 5.43 7.23 -3.99
C MET A 15 6.35 7.54 -2.81
N VAL A 16 6.52 8.82 -2.51
CA VAL A 16 7.16 9.29 -1.28
C VAL A 16 6.15 9.32 -0.14
N TRP A 17 6.49 8.68 0.97
CA TRP A 17 5.71 8.71 2.20
C TRP A 17 6.01 10.00 2.99
N THR A 18 4.93 10.69 3.36
CA THR A 18 4.95 11.90 4.21
C THR A 18 4.15 11.62 5.48
N GLU A 19 4.28 12.46 6.49
CA GLU A 19 3.52 12.30 7.75
C GLU A 19 2.00 12.25 7.51
N SER A 20 1.48 13.08 6.61
CA SER A 20 0.05 13.04 6.25
C SER A 20 -0.37 11.71 5.64
N LYS A 21 0.48 11.11 4.79
CA LYS A 21 0.22 9.79 4.18
C LYS A 21 0.37 8.66 5.19
N ASP A 22 1.31 8.80 6.13
CA ASP A 22 1.46 7.87 7.25
C ASP A 22 0.23 7.92 8.17
N LEU A 23 -0.35 9.10 8.39
CA LEU A 23 -1.60 9.25 9.14
C LEU A 23 -2.78 8.57 8.42
N SER A 24 -2.93 8.76 7.10
CA SER A 24 -3.94 8.02 6.31
C SER A 24 -3.72 6.51 6.44
N LEU A 25 -2.49 6.03 6.25
CA LEU A 25 -2.13 4.62 6.40
C LEU A 25 -2.57 4.05 7.75
N LEU A 26 -2.19 4.71 8.86
CA LEU A 26 -2.51 4.23 10.21
C LEU A 26 -4.01 4.21 10.48
N ARG A 27 -4.75 5.22 10.01
CA ARG A 27 -6.22 5.28 10.10
C ARG A 27 -6.87 4.13 9.34
N THR A 28 -6.44 3.87 8.11
CA THR A 28 -6.98 2.77 7.30
C THR A 28 -6.66 1.40 7.92
N ILE A 29 -5.46 1.20 8.45
CA ILE A 29 -5.08 -0.04 9.16
C ILE A 29 -5.96 -0.26 10.40
N ALA A 30 -6.21 0.80 11.17
CA ALA A 30 -7.07 0.73 12.35
C ALA A 30 -8.53 0.40 11.96
N ALA A 31 -9.05 1.04 10.90
CA ALA A 31 -10.39 0.80 10.39
C ALA A 31 -10.58 -0.63 9.84
N GLU A 32 -9.58 -1.17 9.14
CA GLU A 32 -9.61 -2.57 8.66
C GLU A 32 -9.52 -3.58 9.82
N GLY A 33 -9.02 -3.16 10.99
CA GLY A 33 -8.92 -4.04 12.16
C GLY A 33 -7.97 -5.22 11.92
N ILE A 34 -6.93 -5.03 11.08
CA ILE A 34 -6.06 -6.12 10.61
C ILE A 34 -5.60 -6.99 11.79
N PHE A 35 -5.21 -6.37 12.91
CA PHE A 35 -4.64 -7.07 14.08
C PHE A 35 -5.63 -7.74 15.02
N VAL A 36 -6.92 -7.47 14.88
CA VAL A 36 -7.94 -7.94 15.84
C VAL A 36 -8.34 -9.39 15.55
N ASN A 37 -8.63 -9.71 14.28
CA ASN A 37 -9.26 -10.99 13.92
C ASN A 37 -8.43 -11.88 12.97
N THR A 38 -7.19 -11.50 12.64
CA THR A 38 -6.37 -12.28 11.69
C THR A 38 -5.07 -12.76 12.33
N LYS A 39 -4.61 -13.97 11.98
CA LYS A 39 -3.34 -14.51 12.49
C LYS A 39 -2.16 -14.00 11.66
N ALA A 40 -0.99 -13.84 12.28
CA ALA A 40 0.21 -13.48 11.53
C ALA A 40 0.52 -14.57 10.49
N GLY A 41 0.89 -14.16 9.27
CA GLY A 41 1.17 -15.07 8.16
C GLY A 41 -0.06 -15.73 7.52
N SER A 42 -1.27 -15.49 8.03
CA SER A 42 -2.49 -16.09 7.48
C SER A 42 -2.91 -15.46 6.14
N ARG A 43 -3.71 -16.19 5.37
CA ARG A 43 -4.24 -15.68 4.10
C ARG A 43 -5.14 -14.48 4.32
N GLU A 44 -5.94 -14.50 5.39
CA GLU A 44 -6.84 -13.43 5.80
C GLU A 44 -6.05 -12.15 6.15
N ARG A 45 -4.91 -12.30 6.84
CA ARG A 45 -3.98 -11.19 7.10
C ARG A 45 -3.44 -10.62 5.81
N GLY A 46 -3.08 -11.47 4.84
CA GLY A 46 -2.68 -11.05 3.50
C GLY A 46 -3.76 -10.25 2.78
N ALA A 47 -5.02 -10.73 2.84
CA ALA A 47 -6.17 -10.05 2.26
C ALA A 47 -6.46 -8.70 2.92
N ALA A 48 -6.37 -8.60 4.24
CA ALA A 48 -6.54 -7.34 4.96
C ALA A 48 -5.49 -6.28 4.54
N TRP A 49 -4.24 -6.68 4.34
CA TRP A 49 -3.22 -5.77 3.77
C TRP A 49 -3.52 -5.32 2.34
N LEU A 50 -4.15 -6.18 1.53
CA LEU A 50 -4.61 -5.82 0.18
C LEU A 50 -5.77 -4.83 0.26
N ASN A 51 -6.73 -5.03 1.16
CA ASN A 51 -7.85 -4.11 1.38
C ASN A 51 -7.36 -2.71 1.78
N VAL A 52 -6.42 -2.61 2.71
CA VAL A 52 -5.80 -1.33 3.09
C VAL A 52 -5.13 -0.66 1.89
N ALA A 53 -4.36 -1.41 1.09
CA ALA A 53 -3.73 -0.83 -0.09
C ALA A 53 -4.76 -0.34 -1.12
N SER A 54 -5.83 -1.11 -1.34
CA SER A 54 -6.93 -0.71 -2.24
C SER A 54 -7.65 0.55 -1.75
N ALA A 55 -7.90 0.70 -0.45
CA ALA A 55 -8.50 1.89 0.13
C ALA A 55 -7.59 3.13 -0.06
N LEU A 56 -6.29 2.99 0.18
CA LEU A 56 -5.33 4.08 -0.05
C LEU A 56 -5.21 4.43 -1.53
N VAL A 57 -5.29 3.45 -2.44
CA VAL A 57 -5.35 3.70 -3.89
C VAL A 57 -6.60 4.47 -4.27
N ALA A 58 -7.74 4.20 -3.63
CA ALA A 58 -8.96 4.97 -3.83
C ALA A 58 -8.81 6.43 -3.34
N GLU A 59 -7.96 6.68 -2.35
CA GLU A 59 -7.52 8.02 -1.92
C GLU A 59 -6.44 8.63 -2.83
N SER A 60 -6.20 8.07 -4.01
CA SER A 60 -5.18 8.51 -4.99
C SER A 60 -3.72 8.31 -4.56
N LEU A 61 -3.45 7.43 -3.58
CA LEU A 61 -2.07 7.05 -3.23
C LEU A 61 -1.57 5.94 -4.16
N THR A 62 -0.37 6.08 -4.71
CA THR A 62 0.26 5.03 -5.53
C THR A 62 0.99 4.02 -4.65
N VAL A 63 0.25 3.07 -4.08
CA VAL A 63 0.79 2.05 -3.15
C VAL A 63 0.52 0.62 -3.60
N THR A 64 1.27 -0.31 -3.01
CA THR A 64 1.03 -1.76 -3.07
C THR A 64 0.86 -2.31 -1.66
N ALA A 65 0.23 -3.49 -1.51
CA ALA A 65 0.14 -4.15 -0.20
C ALA A 65 1.51 -4.39 0.46
N ARG A 66 2.56 -4.62 -0.33
CA ARG A 66 3.94 -4.72 0.17
C ARG A 66 4.42 -3.39 0.73
N SER A 67 4.32 -2.29 -0.03
CA SER A 67 4.82 -0.99 0.42
C SER A 67 4.09 -0.47 1.65
N VAL A 68 2.77 -0.71 1.74
CA VAL A 68 1.93 -0.40 2.91
C VAL A 68 2.43 -1.16 4.15
N ARG A 69 2.61 -2.48 4.01
CA ARG A 69 3.11 -3.33 5.08
C ARG A 69 4.50 -2.93 5.53
N ASP A 70 5.44 -2.72 4.61
CA ASP A 70 6.81 -2.34 4.93
C ASP A 70 6.85 -0.99 5.65
N ARG A 71 6.04 -0.02 5.19
CA ARG A 71 5.94 1.29 5.85
C ARG A 71 5.43 1.16 7.28
N TYR A 72 4.40 0.34 7.52
CA TYR A 72 3.90 0.08 8.87
C TYR A 72 4.99 -0.50 9.79
N HIS A 73 5.78 -1.47 9.33
CA HIS A 73 6.85 -2.06 10.14
C HIS A 73 7.95 -1.04 10.47
N ILE A 74 8.21 -0.07 9.60
CA ILE A 74 9.15 1.03 9.88
C ILE A 74 8.56 1.95 10.98
N LEU A 75 7.29 2.32 10.87
CA LEU A 75 6.61 3.17 11.84
C LEU A 75 6.48 2.51 13.21
N ALA A 76 6.19 1.21 13.25
CA ALA A 76 6.03 0.45 14.50
C ALA A 76 7.35 0.18 15.26
N LYS A 77 8.50 0.43 14.63
CA LYS A 77 9.83 0.29 15.25
C LYS A 77 10.41 1.60 15.78
N LYS A 78 9.77 2.73 15.48
CA LYS A 78 10.08 4.03 16.08
C LYS A 78 9.48 4.10 17.47
#